data_AF-A0A9P0HZ22-F1
#
_entry.id   AF-A0A9P0HZ22-F1
#
_cell.length_a   1.000
_cell.length_b   1.000
_cell.length_c   1.000
_cell.angle_alpha   90.00
_cell.angle_beta   90.00
_cell.angle_gamma   90.00
#
_symmetry.space_group_name_H-M   'P 1'
#
loop_
_entity.id
_entity.type
_entity.pdbx_description
1 polymer ?
#
loop_
_entity_poly.entity_id
_entity_poly.type
_entity_poly.pdbx_seq_one_letter_code
_entity_poly.pdbx_strand_id
1 'polypeptide(L)'
;MGLSKEEKKARKEAKKQEKIRKEIEAKKQLKREELNREIAAQALKRGELDRSWRAMMLKIKEPVFRQDVEVMWHVFERAYDKKDHIIGFTIKLMNVADDQFQRTVASFCDTIDRMINKFLTDLEDMSKKNVETTNDLLKRAEEEAAHIMSDHTAAETHLQLLLYHAHNISDTLAWTTRGENMVKADEERNKYLDHRENLRSFLENSYNAVWDEYKAVLKAYVTGTAENQKAVRKLRRKENMMADIIASQGKKIANSDGMLKRLRVELNAYESGTKQAVFRERRDRHRDACFRLKHQMYNGVATDVKRLALLVKVSDDTVEWLEKAFEKVDRILRMAALCRKFETQREKVLPFGSDLPHSPTASKLNVRRQQSDDSLVLNAITTTSGLTRLWHRISKAELTKRALYREKQLLEQENALILSKIQEYKEKKMKIDPKKCICTKPDTEQRVILQRSEHPVAIDGGLEVTKLERHSRMNI
;
A
#
# COMPACT_ATOMS: atom_id res chain seq x y z
N MET A 1 -37.05 53.75 -163.20
CA MET A 1 -37.60 55.08 -162.86
C MET A 1 -36.76 55.71 -161.77
N GLY A 2 -36.42 56.99 -161.96
CA GLY A 2 -35.59 57.79 -161.06
C GLY A 2 -36.22 57.94 -159.67
N LEU A 3 -35.34 57.83 -158.67
CA LEU A 3 -35.63 57.68 -157.25
C LEU A 3 -36.46 58.83 -156.65
N SER A 4 -37.51 58.44 -155.91
CA SER A 4 -38.61 59.29 -155.42
C SER A 4 -38.21 60.25 -154.29
N LYS A 5 -38.93 61.39 -154.23
CA LYS A 5 -38.79 62.51 -153.28
C LYS A 5 -39.18 62.16 -151.82
N GLU A 6 -39.71 60.97 -151.55
CA GLU A 6 -40.22 60.59 -150.22
C GLU A 6 -39.13 60.14 -149.23
N GLU A 7 -38.07 59.46 -149.69
CA GLU A 7 -37.02 58.94 -148.80
C GLU A 7 -36.08 60.05 -148.25
N LYS A 8 -35.92 61.16 -148.98
CA LYS A 8 -35.14 62.31 -148.51
C LYS A 8 -35.84 63.12 -147.41
N LYS A 9 -37.17 62.98 -147.25
CA LYS A 9 -37.95 63.64 -146.20
C LYS A 9 -37.91 62.84 -144.89
N ALA A 10 -38.02 61.51 -144.96
CA ALA A 10 -37.95 60.62 -143.81
C ALA A 10 -36.57 60.64 -143.09
N ARG A 11 -35.46 60.73 -143.83
CA ARG A 11 -34.11 60.78 -143.24
C ARG A 11 -33.79 62.10 -142.51
N LYS A 12 -34.46 63.20 -142.88
CA LYS A 12 -34.36 64.49 -142.17
C LYS A 12 -35.21 64.52 -140.90
N GLU A 13 -36.36 63.84 -140.88
CA GLU A 13 -37.20 63.71 -139.69
C GLU A 13 -36.59 62.76 -138.65
N ALA A 14 -35.98 61.65 -139.07
CA ALA A 14 -35.27 60.74 -138.17
C ALA A 14 -34.09 61.43 -137.44
N LYS A 15 -33.29 62.24 -138.15
CA LYS A 15 -32.20 63.03 -137.53
C LYS A 15 -32.72 64.11 -136.58
N LYS A 16 -33.89 64.71 -136.83
CA LYS A 16 -34.52 65.65 -135.89
C LYS A 16 -35.01 64.93 -134.63
N GLN A 17 -35.64 63.77 -134.76
CA GLN A 17 -36.12 63.00 -133.60
C GLN A 17 -34.98 62.44 -132.75
N GLU A 18 -33.87 62.00 -133.36
CA GLU A 18 -32.69 61.54 -132.62
C GLU A 18 -32.02 62.68 -131.84
N LYS A 19 -31.96 63.89 -132.42
CA LYS A 19 -31.44 65.08 -131.74
C LYS A 19 -32.32 65.48 -130.54
N ILE A 20 -33.64 65.42 -130.70
CA ILE A 20 -34.61 65.65 -129.62
C ILE A 20 -34.46 64.59 -128.50
N ARG A 21 -34.24 63.31 -128.85
CA ARG A 21 -33.99 62.25 -127.84
C ARG A 21 -32.68 62.47 -127.09
N LYS A 22 -31.60 62.83 -127.77
CA LYS A 22 -30.30 63.14 -127.14
C LYS A 22 -30.39 64.38 -126.24
N GLU A 23 -31.16 65.39 -126.63
CA GLU A 23 -31.44 66.56 -125.78
C GLU A 23 -32.28 66.19 -124.54
N ILE A 24 -33.24 65.27 -124.67
CA ILE A 24 -34.02 64.75 -123.53
C ILE A 24 -33.16 63.89 -122.59
N GLU A 25 -32.26 63.05 -123.12
CA GLU A 25 -31.33 62.26 -122.31
C GLU A 25 -30.26 63.12 -121.63
N ALA A 26 -29.71 64.12 -122.32
CA ALA A 26 -28.79 65.09 -121.71
C ALA A 26 -29.48 65.87 -120.57
N LYS A 27 -30.74 66.27 -120.76
CA LYS A 27 -31.56 66.86 -119.68
C LYS A 27 -31.81 65.90 -118.52
N LYS A 28 -32.01 64.60 -118.78
CA LYS A 28 -32.15 63.58 -117.73
C LYS A 28 -30.83 63.30 -117.00
N GLN A 29 -29.70 63.31 -117.70
CA GLN A 29 -28.36 63.17 -117.10
C GLN A 29 -28.03 64.37 -116.22
N LEU A 30 -28.29 65.60 -116.68
CA LEU A 30 -28.16 66.81 -115.87
C LEU A 30 -29.01 66.74 -114.59
N LYS A 31 -30.28 66.32 -114.69
CA LYS A 31 -31.13 66.10 -113.51
C LYS A 31 -30.61 65.02 -112.56
N ARG A 32 -29.99 63.96 -113.09
CA ARG A 32 -29.37 62.90 -112.25
C ARG A 32 -28.09 63.39 -111.58
N GLU A 33 -27.30 64.20 -112.27
CA GLU A 33 -26.11 64.82 -111.69
C GLU A 33 -26.48 65.87 -110.63
N GLU A 34 -27.52 66.67 -110.86
CA GLU A 34 -28.09 67.58 -109.86
C GLU A 34 -28.58 66.79 -108.64
N LEU A 35 -29.34 65.71 -108.84
CA LEU A 35 -29.79 64.83 -107.76
C LEU A 35 -28.62 64.19 -107.01
N ASN A 36 -27.58 63.73 -107.70
CA ASN A 36 -26.39 63.14 -107.07
C ASN A 36 -25.57 64.20 -106.30
N ARG A 37 -25.49 65.44 -106.81
CA ARG A 37 -24.88 66.57 -106.08
C ARG A 37 -25.70 66.91 -104.83
N GLU A 38 -27.03 66.87 -104.91
CA GLU A 38 -27.90 67.03 -103.75
C GLU A 38 -27.73 65.90 -102.74
N ILE A 39 -27.65 64.64 -103.16
CA ILE A 39 -27.41 63.49 -102.29
C ILE A 39 -26.02 63.58 -101.63
N ALA A 40 -24.98 63.95 -102.37
CA ALA A 40 -23.64 64.15 -101.83
C ALA A 40 -23.58 65.33 -100.84
N ALA A 41 -24.27 66.43 -101.14
CA ALA A 41 -24.41 67.57 -100.23
C ALA A 41 -25.22 67.21 -98.98
N GLN A 42 -26.26 66.38 -99.11
CA GLN A 42 -27.03 65.86 -97.97
C GLN A 42 -26.22 64.88 -97.13
N ALA A 43 -25.36 64.05 -97.73
CA ALA A 43 -24.46 63.15 -97.01
C ALA A 43 -23.40 63.93 -96.21
N LEU A 44 -22.84 65.00 -96.79
CA LEU A 44 -21.93 65.90 -96.09
C LEU A 44 -22.64 66.61 -94.92
N LYS A 45 -23.83 67.18 -95.18
CA LYS A 45 -24.68 67.78 -94.14
C LYS A 45 -25.09 66.78 -93.06
N ARG A 46 -25.35 65.51 -93.41
CA ARG A 46 -25.61 64.44 -92.44
C ARG A 46 -24.38 64.14 -91.59
N GLY A 47 -23.18 64.09 -92.18
CA GLY A 47 -21.94 63.89 -91.42
C GLY A 47 -21.58 65.07 -90.50
N GLU A 48 -21.94 66.30 -90.89
CA GLU A 48 -21.86 67.49 -90.02
C GLU A 48 -22.88 67.42 -88.89
N LEU A 49 -24.12 67.00 -89.20
CA LEU A 49 -25.19 66.85 -88.23
C LEU A 49 -24.91 65.71 -87.25
N ASP A 50 -24.31 64.60 -87.69
CA ASP A 50 -23.83 63.50 -86.83
C ASP A 50 -22.66 63.95 -85.94
N ARG A 51 -21.72 64.74 -86.47
CA ARG A 51 -20.64 65.33 -85.65
C ARG A 51 -21.20 66.30 -84.61
N SER A 52 -22.15 67.15 -84.99
CA SER A 52 -22.85 68.07 -84.10
C SER A 52 -23.66 67.31 -83.04
N TRP A 53 -24.38 66.27 -83.44
CA TRP A 53 -25.14 65.39 -82.54
C TRP A 53 -24.23 64.66 -81.56
N ARG A 54 -23.12 64.08 -82.02
CA ARG A 54 -22.13 63.45 -81.14
C ARG A 54 -21.52 64.45 -80.18
N ALA A 55 -21.14 65.63 -80.64
CA ALA A 55 -20.62 66.70 -79.78
C ALA A 55 -21.65 67.14 -78.73
N MET A 56 -22.91 67.31 -79.12
CA MET A 56 -24.02 67.62 -78.22
C MET A 56 -24.26 66.49 -77.20
N MET A 57 -24.31 65.23 -77.65
CA MET A 57 -24.47 64.06 -76.78
C MET A 57 -23.30 63.91 -75.82
N LEU A 58 -22.07 64.17 -76.26
CA LEU A 58 -20.89 64.14 -75.40
C LEU A 58 -20.97 65.24 -74.34
N LYS A 59 -21.39 66.45 -74.72
CA LYS A 59 -21.59 67.56 -73.79
C LYS A 59 -22.72 67.30 -72.78
N ILE A 60 -23.75 66.54 -73.16
CA ILE A 60 -24.82 66.10 -72.26
C ILE A 60 -24.35 64.96 -71.34
N LYS A 61 -23.52 64.03 -71.82
CA LYS A 61 -23.05 62.86 -71.06
C LYS A 61 -21.81 63.12 -70.20
N GLU A 62 -20.97 64.07 -70.56
CA GLU A 62 -19.78 64.48 -69.81
C GLU A 62 -20.06 64.78 -68.32
N PRO A 63 -21.09 65.58 -67.95
CA PRO A 63 -21.39 65.80 -66.53
C PRO A 63 -21.87 64.53 -65.82
N VAL A 64 -22.58 63.63 -66.52
CA VAL A 64 -23.02 62.34 -65.98
C VAL A 64 -21.81 61.45 -65.68
N PHE A 65 -20.86 61.33 -66.62
CA PHE A 65 -19.63 60.57 -66.38
C PHE A 65 -18.80 61.16 -65.24
N ARG A 66 -18.74 62.49 -65.14
CA ARG A 66 -18.05 63.15 -64.03
C ARG A 66 -18.68 62.79 -62.70
N GLN A 67 -20.01 62.82 -62.62
CA GLN A 67 -20.75 62.43 -61.43
C GLN A 67 -20.60 60.94 -61.11
N ASP A 68 -20.61 60.05 -62.11
CA ASP A 68 -20.38 58.61 -61.91
C ASP A 68 -18.98 58.32 -61.38
N VAL A 69 -17.95 59.01 -61.91
CA VAL A 69 -16.57 58.91 -61.42
C VAL A 69 -16.44 59.43 -60.00
N GLU A 70 -17.12 60.53 -59.66
CA GLU A 70 -17.14 61.10 -58.31
C GLU A 70 -17.87 60.17 -57.30
N VAL A 71 -19.01 59.61 -57.69
CA VAL A 71 -19.70 58.59 -56.89
C VAL A 71 -18.81 57.37 -56.68
N MET A 72 -18.15 56.89 -57.75
CA MET A 72 -17.25 55.75 -57.66
C MET A 72 -16.03 56.07 -56.77
N TRP A 73 -15.48 57.28 -56.86
CA TRP A 73 -14.42 57.77 -55.99
C TRP A 73 -14.84 57.72 -54.51
N HIS A 74 -16.00 58.29 -54.15
CA HIS A 74 -16.48 58.27 -52.77
C HIS A 74 -16.79 56.86 -52.26
N VAL A 75 -17.29 55.98 -53.12
CA VAL A 75 -17.50 54.56 -52.78
C VAL A 75 -16.15 53.88 -52.50
N PHE A 76 -15.13 54.14 -53.31
CA PHE A 76 -13.78 53.62 -53.10
C PHE A 76 -13.14 54.17 -51.82
N GLU A 77 -13.20 55.48 -51.57
CA GLU A 77 -12.70 56.08 -50.31
C GLU A 77 -13.36 55.43 -49.10
N ARG A 78 -14.69 55.33 -49.07
CA ARG A 78 -15.40 54.70 -47.96
C ARG A 78 -15.03 53.23 -47.77
N ALA A 79 -14.83 52.50 -48.86
CA ALA A 79 -14.39 51.11 -48.81
C ALA A 79 -12.94 50.99 -48.32
N TYR A 80 -12.08 51.92 -48.73
CA TYR A 80 -10.69 52.03 -48.30
C TYR A 80 -10.63 52.33 -46.79
N ASP A 81 -11.30 53.38 -46.31
CA ASP A 81 -11.34 53.76 -44.90
C ASP A 81 -11.87 52.62 -44.01
N LYS A 82 -12.92 51.92 -44.47
CA LYS A 82 -13.46 50.78 -43.75
C LYS A 82 -12.45 49.64 -43.67
N LYS A 83 -11.75 49.34 -44.77
CA LYS A 83 -10.72 48.29 -44.79
C LYS A 83 -9.52 48.69 -43.93
N ASP A 84 -9.06 49.93 -44.01
CA ASP A 84 -7.95 50.44 -43.23
C ASP A 84 -8.27 50.43 -41.72
N HIS A 85 -9.49 50.84 -41.35
CA HIS A 85 -9.96 50.71 -39.98
C HIS A 85 -9.99 49.26 -39.49
N ILE A 86 -10.47 48.32 -40.32
CA ILE A 86 -10.48 46.89 -39.98
C ILE A 86 -9.05 46.36 -39.84
N ILE A 87 -8.14 46.72 -40.74
CA ILE A 87 -6.73 46.31 -40.67
C ILE A 87 -6.10 46.85 -39.38
N GLY A 88 -6.23 48.15 -39.10
CA GLY A 88 -5.71 48.77 -37.89
C GLY A 88 -6.31 48.18 -36.61
N PHE A 89 -7.62 47.89 -36.60
CA PHE A 89 -8.28 47.23 -35.47
C PHE A 89 -7.78 45.79 -35.28
N THR A 90 -7.59 45.05 -36.37
CA THR A 90 -7.08 43.67 -36.33
C THR A 90 -5.65 43.62 -35.81
N ILE A 91 -4.79 44.56 -36.23
CA ILE A 91 -3.42 44.68 -35.70
C ILE A 91 -3.44 44.95 -34.19
N LYS A 92 -4.32 45.84 -33.71
CA LYS A 92 -4.48 46.10 -32.27
C LYS A 92 -4.92 44.85 -31.52
N LEU A 93 -5.90 44.12 -32.03
CA LEU A 93 -6.35 42.85 -31.42
C LEU A 93 -5.23 41.81 -31.40
N MET A 94 -4.43 41.72 -32.46
CA MET A 94 -3.29 40.80 -32.55
C MET A 94 -2.23 41.14 -31.50
N ASN A 95 -1.91 42.41 -31.31
CA ASN A 95 -0.97 42.85 -30.27
C ASN A 95 -1.49 42.56 -28.86
N VAL A 96 -2.79 42.74 -28.61
CA VAL A 96 -3.41 42.40 -27.32
C VAL A 96 -3.37 40.88 -27.09
N ALA A 97 -3.63 40.07 -28.11
CA ALA A 97 -3.56 38.62 -28.02
C ALA A 97 -2.13 38.15 -27.74
N ASP A 98 -1.12 38.76 -28.37
CA ASP A 98 0.29 38.43 -28.13
C ASP A 98 0.73 38.79 -26.70
N ASP A 99 0.38 39.99 -26.22
CA ASP A 99 0.65 40.41 -24.84
C ASP A 99 -0.05 39.50 -23.80
N GLN A 100 -1.30 39.08 -24.08
CA GLN A 100 -1.98 38.07 -23.26
C GLN A 100 -1.23 36.74 -23.28
N PHE A 101 -0.80 36.26 -24.45
CA PHE A 101 -0.06 35.01 -24.58
C PHE A 101 1.26 35.06 -23.79
N GLN A 102 2.05 36.12 -23.96
CA GLN A 102 3.31 36.31 -23.25
C GLN A 102 3.13 36.35 -21.73
N ARG A 103 2.10 37.06 -21.23
CA ARG A 103 1.78 37.08 -19.80
C ARG A 103 1.39 35.71 -19.27
N THR A 104 0.62 34.96 -20.05
CA THR A 104 0.19 33.61 -19.66
C THR A 104 1.39 32.68 -19.56
N VAL A 105 2.31 32.72 -20.54
CA VAL A 105 3.57 31.96 -20.52
C VAL A 105 4.43 32.35 -19.32
N ALA A 106 4.63 33.64 -19.07
CA ALA A 106 5.39 34.13 -17.92
C ALA A 106 4.79 33.65 -16.58
N SER A 107 3.46 33.71 -16.45
CA SER A 107 2.76 33.19 -15.27
C SER A 107 2.92 31.67 -15.11
N PHE A 108 2.93 30.92 -16.21
CA PHE A 108 3.18 29.47 -16.16
C PHE A 108 4.61 29.16 -15.75
N CYS A 109 5.61 29.84 -16.30
CA CYS A 109 7.01 29.68 -15.91
C CYS A 109 7.20 29.97 -14.41
N ASP A 110 6.67 31.09 -13.91
CA ASP A 110 6.74 31.43 -12.49
C ASP A 110 6.03 30.40 -11.59
N THR A 111 4.91 29.83 -12.05
CA THR A 111 4.23 28.74 -11.33
C THR A 111 5.08 27.47 -11.27
N ILE A 112 5.73 27.11 -12.39
CA ILE A 112 6.64 25.97 -12.47
C ILE A 112 7.86 26.20 -11.58
N ASP A 113 8.47 27.39 -11.61
CA ASP A 113 9.64 27.72 -10.80
C ASP A 113 9.33 27.67 -9.31
N ARG A 114 8.17 28.21 -8.89
CA ARG A 114 7.70 28.08 -7.50
C ARG A 114 7.49 26.63 -7.09
N MET A 115 6.96 25.80 -8.00
CA MET A 115 6.74 24.38 -7.75
C MET A 115 8.07 23.64 -7.60
N ILE A 116 9.03 23.89 -8.49
CA ILE A 116 10.38 23.31 -8.44
C ILE A 116 11.06 23.72 -7.13
N ASN A 117 11.07 25.01 -6.79
CA ASN A 117 11.68 25.49 -5.56
C ASN A 117 11.06 24.86 -4.31
N LYS A 118 9.72 24.72 -4.28
CA LYS A 118 9.04 24.03 -3.18
C LYS A 118 9.46 22.55 -3.09
N PHE A 119 9.54 21.85 -4.22
CA PHE A 119 10.00 20.46 -4.20
C PHE A 119 11.45 20.32 -3.74
N LEU A 120 12.32 21.25 -4.12
CA LEU A 120 13.71 21.27 -3.65
C LEU A 120 13.76 21.49 -2.13
N THR A 121 13.01 22.45 -1.59
CA THR A 121 12.97 22.68 -0.13
C THR A 121 12.38 21.48 0.61
N ASP A 122 11.31 20.88 0.09
CA ASP A 122 10.69 19.70 0.71
C ASP A 122 11.66 18.51 0.69
N LEU A 123 12.44 18.33 -0.38
CA LEU A 123 13.48 17.29 -0.49
C LEU A 123 14.63 17.53 0.49
N GLU A 124 15.10 18.76 0.64
CA GLU A 124 16.12 19.13 1.63
C GLU A 124 15.65 18.85 3.05
N ASP A 125 14.42 19.26 3.39
CA ASP A 125 13.82 19.00 4.70
C ASP A 125 13.66 17.51 4.98
N MET A 126 13.23 16.73 3.98
CA MET A 126 13.11 15.28 4.11
C MET A 126 14.47 14.60 4.26
N SER A 127 15.48 15.05 3.51
CA SER A 127 16.86 14.58 3.64
C SER A 127 17.40 14.86 5.05
N LYS A 128 17.22 16.10 5.53
CA LYS A 128 17.65 16.51 6.87
C LYS A 128 16.97 15.69 7.97
N LYS A 129 15.64 15.54 7.92
CA LYS A 129 14.89 14.71 8.87
C LYS A 129 15.34 13.26 8.82
N ASN A 130 15.60 12.71 7.63
CA ASN A 130 16.10 11.35 7.50
C ASN A 130 17.45 11.20 8.19
N VAL A 131 18.40 12.11 7.93
CA VAL A 131 19.71 12.13 8.60
C VAL A 131 19.58 12.23 10.12
N GLU A 132 18.74 13.14 10.62
CA GLU A 132 18.45 13.28 12.06
C GLU A 132 17.90 11.97 12.64
N THR A 133 16.90 11.36 12.00
CA THR A 133 16.32 10.09 12.47
C THR A 133 17.31 8.94 12.42
N THR A 134 18.17 8.85 11.39
CA THR A 134 19.18 7.80 11.30
C THR A 134 20.25 7.96 12.39
N ASN A 135 20.64 9.20 12.68
CA ASN A 135 21.61 9.47 13.75
C ASN A 135 21.02 9.15 15.13
N ASP A 136 19.77 9.53 15.37
CA ASP A 136 19.06 9.20 16.61
C ASP A 136 18.92 7.69 16.80
N LEU A 137 18.61 6.95 15.74
CA LEU A 137 18.52 5.49 15.77
C LEU A 137 19.89 4.85 16.02
N LEU A 138 20.95 5.32 15.36
CA LEU A 138 22.32 4.87 15.59
C LEU A 138 22.72 5.09 17.04
N LYS A 139 22.48 6.29 17.58
CA LYS A 139 22.80 6.64 18.96
C LYS A 139 22.07 5.74 19.95
N ARG A 140 20.77 5.50 19.76
CA ARG A 140 20.00 4.58 20.63
C ARG A 140 20.53 3.15 20.55
N ALA A 141 20.90 2.69 19.36
CA ALA A 141 21.47 1.35 19.18
C ALA A 141 22.84 1.22 19.86
N GLU A 142 23.68 2.26 19.80
CA GLU A 142 24.95 2.31 20.51
C GLU A 142 24.75 2.32 22.04
N GLU A 143 23.81 3.12 22.54
CA GLU A 143 23.43 3.17 23.96
C GLU A 143 22.90 1.80 24.44
N GLU A 144 22.01 1.17 23.67
CA GLU A 144 21.46 -0.15 23.98
C GLU A 144 22.55 -1.23 23.96
N ALA A 145 23.44 -1.22 22.97
CA ALA A 145 24.58 -2.14 22.91
C ALA A 145 25.50 -1.97 24.13
N ALA A 146 25.80 -0.73 24.52
CA ALA A 146 26.60 -0.44 25.71
C ALA A 146 25.92 -0.94 27.00
N HIS A 147 24.60 -0.75 27.11
CA HIS A 147 23.82 -1.27 28.24
C HIS A 147 23.85 -2.80 28.30
N ILE A 148 23.61 -3.49 27.18
CA ILE A 148 23.65 -4.95 27.11
C ILE A 148 25.04 -5.48 27.50
N MET A 149 26.11 -4.84 27.02
CA MET A 149 27.48 -5.21 27.38
C MET A 149 27.74 -5.00 28.88
N SER A 150 27.29 -3.88 29.45
CA SER A 150 27.41 -3.61 30.88
C SER A 150 26.66 -4.65 31.71
N ASP A 151 25.42 -4.98 31.36
CA ASP A 151 24.63 -5.99 32.07
C ASP A 151 25.24 -7.39 31.95
N HIS A 152 25.76 -7.72 30.76
CA HIS A 152 26.45 -8.99 30.52
C HIS A 152 27.69 -9.12 31.41
N THR A 153 28.56 -8.09 31.44
CA THR A 153 29.76 -8.09 32.28
C THR A 153 29.43 -8.12 33.78
N ALA A 154 28.37 -7.41 34.21
CA ALA A 154 27.88 -7.48 35.59
C ALA A 154 27.37 -8.89 35.95
N ALA A 155 26.62 -9.54 35.06
CA ALA A 155 26.15 -10.91 35.27
C ALA A 155 27.30 -11.92 35.28
N GLU A 156 28.28 -11.77 34.39
CA GLU A 156 29.47 -12.62 34.33
C GLU A 156 30.29 -12.52 35.61
N THR A 157 30.59 -11.30 36.06
CA THR A 157 31.33 -11.06 37.32
C THR A 157 30.58 -11.62 38.54
N HIS A 158 29.26 -11.49 38.58
CA HIS A 158 28.44 -12.08 39.64
C HIS A 158 28.51 -13.62 39.64
N LEU A 159 28.45 -14.25 38.46
CA LEU A 159 28.60 -15.71 38.34
C LEU A 159 29.99 -16.18 38.75
N GLN A 160 31.03 -15.46 38.34
CA GLN A 160 32.41 -15.73 38.76
C GLN A 160 32.56 -15.63 40.29
N LEU A 161 31.93 -14.64 40.92
CA LEU A 161 31.91 -14.49 42.37
C LEU A 161 31.21 -15.67 43.07
N LEU A 162 30.05 -16.10 42.57
CA LEU A 162 29.33 -17.27 43.10
C LEU A 162 30.16 -18.55 42.97
N LEU A 163 30.82 -18.77 41.83
CA LEU A 163 31.71 -19.91 41.62
C LEU A 163 32.89 -19.89 42.59
N TYR A 164 33.50 -18.72 42.78
CA TYR A 164 34.59 -18.53 43.74
C TYR A 164 34.13 -18.86 45.18
N HIS A 165 32.98 -18.34 45.60
CA HIS A 165 32.42 -18.65 46.92
C HIS A 165 32.07 -20.12 47.07
N ALA A 166 31.45 -20.75 46.07
CA ALA A 166 31.12 -22.17 46.10
C ALA A 166 32.38 -23.04 46.23
N HIS A 167 33.44 -22.72 45.50
CA HIS A 167 34.73 -23.39 45.63
C HIS A 167 35.32 -23.21 47.03
N ASN A 168 35.38 -21.98 47.54
CA ASN A 168 35.89 -21.73 48.89
C ASN A 168 35.09 -22.48 49.98
N ILE A 169 33.76 -22.51 49.87
CA ILE A 169 32.90 -23.25 50.81
C ILE A 169 33.18 -24.76 50.72
N SER A 170 33.29 -25.30 49.50
CA SER A 170 33.61 -26.71 49.30
C SER A 170 34.98 -27.06 49.88
N ASP A 171 36.00 -26.24 49.64
CA ASP A 171 37.36 -26.47 50.13
C ASP A 171 37.42 -26.37 51.66
N THR A 172 36.78 -25.36 52.25
CA THR A 172 36.71 -25.24 53.71
C THR A 172 35.94 -26.39 54.35
N LEU A 173 34.85 -26.87 53.73
CA LEU A 173 34.13 -28.07 54.18
C LEU A 173 35.01 -29.33 54.10
N ALA A 174 35.76 -29.49 53.01
CA ALA A 174 36.68 -30.62 52.86
C ALA A 174 37.79 -30.58 53.92
N TRP A 175 38.38 -29.41 54.18
CA TRP A 175 39.39 -29.21 55.22
C TRP A 175 38.85 -29.47 56.63
N THR A 176 37.69 -28.92 56.97
CA THR A 176 37.05 -29.13 58.27
C THR A 176 36.66 -30.59 58.49
N THR A 177 36.02 -31.22 57.50
CA THR A 177 35.67 -32.66 57.55
C THR A 177 36.92 -33.53 57.73
N ARG A 178 38.02 -33.20 57.03
CA ARG A 178 39.28 -33.91 57.20
C ARG A 178 39.84 -33.73 58.62
N GLY A 179 39.82 -32.50 59.14
CA GLY A 179 40.23 -32.20 60.52
C GLY A 179 39.40 -32.96 61.56
N GLU A 180 38.07 -32.93 61.44
CA GLU A 180 37.16 -33.68 62.32
C GLU A 180 37.43 -35.18 62.29
N ASN A 181 37.66 -35.75 61.10
CA ASN A 181 37.98 -37.17 60.97
C ASN A 181 39.33 -37.51 61.61
N MET A 182 40.33 -36.63 61.53
CA MET A 182 41.61 -36.83 62.23
C MET A 182 41.43 -36.78 63.75
N VAL A 183 40.64 -35.83 64.26
CA VAL A 183 40.32 -35.75 65.70
C VAL A 183 39.59 -37.01 66.16
N LYS A 184 38.57 -37.47 65.43
CA LYS A 184 37.84 -38.71 65.75
C LYS A 184 38.76 -39.93 65.75
N ALA A 185 39.66 -40.04 64.79
CA ALA A 185 40.64 -41.12 64.73
C ALA A 185 41.60 -41.10 65.95
N ASP A 186 42.05 -39.92 66.36
CA ASP A 186 42.89 -39.77 67.56
C ASP A 186 42.11 -40.05 68.85
N GLU A 187 40.85 -39.63 68.95
CA GLU A 187 39.97 -39.97 70.08
C GLU A 187 39.75 -41.49 70.20
N GLU A 188 39.49 -42.18 69.10
CA GLU A 188 39.38 -43.65 69.08
C GLU A 188 40.70 -44.30 69.50
N ARG A 189 41.83 -43.83 68.97
CA ARG A 189 43.16 -44.29 69.37
C ARG A 189 43.38 -44.10 70.87
N ASN A 190 43.02 -42.95 71.42
CA ASN A 190 43.13 -42.68 72.86
C ASN A 190 42.21 -43.58 73.68
N LYS A 191 40.96 -43.81 73.26
CA LYS A 191 40.06 -44.79 73.90
C LYS A 191 40.69 -46.19 73.92
N TYR A 192 41.33 -46.62 72.83
CA TYR A 192 42.05 -47.90 72.80
C TYR A 192 43.23 -47.92 73.77
N LEU A 193 43.99 -46.83 73.87
CA LEU A 193 45.08 -46.71 74.83
C LEU A 193 44.56 -46.78 76.28
N ASP A 194 43.46 -46.09 76.58
CA ASP A 194 42.82 -46.11 77.90
C ASP A 194 42.25 -47.50 78.23
N HIS A 195 41.58 -48.17 77.29
CA HIS A 195 41.13 -49.55 77.46
C HIS A 195 42.28 -50.51 77.74
N ARG A 196 43.40 -50.33 77.02
CA ARG A 196 44.61 -51.14 77.25
C ARG A 196 45.19 -50.89 78.63
N GLU A 197 45.26 -49.64 79.09
CA GLU A 197 45.79 -49.29 80.42
C GLU A 197 44.86 -49.77 81.54
N ASN A 198 43.55 -49.61 81.38
CA ASN A 198 42.56 -50.14 82.30
C ASN A 198 42.64 -51.67 82.41
N LEU A 199 42.79 -52.37 81.27
CA LEU A 199 42.96 -53.82 81.28
C LEU A 199 44.27 -54.21 81.97
N ARG A 200 45.36 -53.48 81.70
CA ARG A 200 46.64 -53.67 82.38
C ARG A 200 46.51 -53.50 83.88
N SER A 201 45.92 -52.40 84.35
CA SER A 201 45.68 -52.14 85.78
C SER A 201 44.80 -53.23 86.41
N PHE A 202 43.72 -53.65 85.73
CA PHE A 202 42.86 -54.75 86.19
C PHE A 202 43.63 -56.06 86.34
N LEU A 203 44.47 -56.40 85.37
CA LEU A 203 45.30 -57.61 85.40
C LEU A 203 46.39 -57.53 86.47
N GLU A 204 47.05 -56.38 86.64
CA GLU A 204 48.03 -56.17 87.72
C GLU A 204 47.36 -56.25 89.10
N ASN A 205 46.16 -55.69 89.28
CA ASN A 205 45.40 -55.79 90.51
C ASN A 205 44.95 -57.23 90.80
N SER A 206 44.43 -57.93 89.79
CA SER A 206 44.05 -59.34 89.91
C SER A 206 45.26 -60.22 90.23
N TYR A 207 46.40 -59.97 89.57
CA TYR A 207 47.66 -60.63 89.86
C TYR A 207 48.11 -60.38 91.30
N ASN A 208 48.07 -59.13 91.78
CA ASN A 208 48.43 -58.78 93.15
C ASN A 208 47.48 -59.42 94.18
N ALA A 209 46.17 -59.45 93.91
CA ALA A 209 45.19 -60.10 94.77
C ALA A 209 45.47 -61.60 94.89
N VAL A 210 45.64 -62.30 93.77
CA VAL A 210 46.01 -63.73 93.75
C VAL A 210 47.36 -63.96 94.40
N TRP A 211 48.31 -63.04 94.24
CA TRP A 211 49.64 -63.12 94.86
C TRP A 211 49.57 -62.99 96.38
N ASP A 212 48.72 -62.11 96.90
CA ASP A 212 48.52 -61.95 98.33
C ASP A 212 47.69 -63.09 98.93
N GLU A 213 46.68 -63.61 98.21
CA GLU A 213 46.01 -64.87 98.56
C GLU A 213 47.00 -66.04 98.59
N TYR A 214 47.87 -66.15 97.56
CA TYR A 214 48.90 -67.16 97.50
C TYR A 214 49.86 -67.05 98.68
N LYS A 215 50.33 -65.86 99.03
CA LYS A 215 51.16 -65.65 100.24
C LYS A 215 50.40 -66.01 101.51
N ALA A 216 49.12 -65.69 101.62
CA ALA A 216 48.30 -66.00 102.79
C ALA A 216 48.14 -67.53 102.95
N VAL A 217 47.81 -68.23 101.86
CA VAL A 217 47.74 -69.69 101.81
C VAL A 217 49.11 -70.32 102.04
N LEU A 218 50.19 -69.77 101.48
CA LEU A 218 51.55 -70.27 101.68
C LEU A 218 52.00 -70.09 103.13
N LYS A 219 51.67 -68.95 103.76
CA LYS A 219 51.90 -68.75 105.20
C LYS A 219 51.10 -69.76 106.01
N ALA A 220 49.80 -69.91 105.76
CA ALA A 220 48.93 -70.87 106.46
C ALA A 220 49.37 -72.33 106.25
N TYR A 221 49.82 -72.67 105.05
CA TYR A 221 50.36 -73.97 104.68
C TYR A 221 51.73 -74.21 105.32
N VAL A 222 52.67 -73.26 105.29
CA VAL A 222 53.98 -73.40 105.94
C VAL A 222 53.82 -73.58 107.45
N THR A 223 52.88 -72.87 108.07
CA THR A 223 52.56 -73.05 109.50
C THR A 223 51.82 -74.37 109.77
N GLY A 224 50.95 -74.83 108.87
CA GLY A 224 50.15 -76.05 109.04
C GLY A 224 50.80 -77.34 108.55
N THR A 225 51.86 -77.27 107.74
CA THR A 225 52.49 -78.42 107.09
C THR A 225 54.00 -78.49 107.30
N ALA A 226 54.58 -77.75 108.25
CA ALA A 226 55.99 -77.92 108.63
C ALA A 226 56.35 -79.41 108.88
N GLU A 227 55.42 -80.18 109.47
CA GLU A 227 55.50 -81.64 109.64
C GLU A 227 55.19 -82.45 108.35
N ASN A 228 54.18 -82.05 107.56
CA ASN A 228 53.74 -82.78 106.38
C ASN A 228 54.57 -82.48 105.09
N GLN A 229 55.32 -81.38 105.05
CA GLN A 229 56.23 -80.98 103.97
C GLN A 229 57.44 -81.92 103.84
N LYS A 230 57.77 -82.70 104.87
CA LYS A 230 58.77 -83.77 104.80
C LYS A 230 58.24 -84.97 104.00
N ALA A 231 56.94 -85.25 104.08
CA ALA A 231 56.27 -86.36 103.39
C ALA A 231 55.88 -86.01 101.94
N VAL A 232 55.42 -84.79 101.69
CA VAL A 232 54.92 -84.35 100.37
C VAL A 232 56.03 -84.13 99.32
N ARG A 233 57.29 -83.82 99.73
CA ARG A 233 58.43 -83.75 98.80
C ARG A 233 58.70 -85.07 98.06
N LYS A 234 58.28 -86.22 98.62
CA LYS A 234 58.36 -87.53 97.96
C LYS A 234 57.25 -87.77 96.92
N LEU A 235 56.08 -87.17 97.11
CA LEU A 235 54.92 -87.37 96.22
C LEU A 235 54.89 -86.37 95.05
N ARG A 236 55.32 -85.11 95.25
CA ARG A 236 55.37 -84.07 94.18
C ARG A 236 56.31 -84.38 93.00
N ARG A 237 57.33 -85.24 93.18
CA ARG A 237 58.19 -85.69 92.07
C ARG A 237 57.45 -86.58 91.07
N LYS A 238 56.40 -87.28 91.51
CA LYS A 238 55.60 -88.18 90.65
C LYS A 238 54.47 -87.46 89.92
N GLU A 239 53.95 -86.39 90.51
CA GLU A 239 52.81 -85.63 89.98
C GLU A 239 53.20 -84.65 88.86
N ASN A 240 54.34 -83.96 89.01
CA ASN A 240 54.85 -83.03 87.99
C ASN A 240 55.10 -83.71 86.63
N MET A 241 55.46 -85.00 86.63
CA MET A 241 55.74 -85.75 85.39
C MET A 241 54.47 -86.07 84.59
N MET A 242 53.31 -86.15 85.25
CA MET A 242 52.02 -86.42 84.59
C MET A 242 51.32 -85.14 84.13
N ALA A 243 51.53 -84.01 84.80
CA ALA A 243 50.92 -82.73 84.45
C ALA A 243 51.46 -82.13 83.13
N ASP A 244 52.76 -82.31 82.83
CA ASP A 244 53.39 -81.80 81.61
C ASP A 244 52.85 -82.48 80.33
N ILE A 245 52.50 -83.77 80.42
CA ILE A 245 51.93 -84.54 79.31
C ILE A 245 50.52 -84.03 78.97
N ILE A 246 49.71 -83.72 79.98
CA ILE A 246 48.32 -83.26 79.83
C ILE A 246 48.27 -81.83 79.25
N ALA A 247 49.17 -80.93 79.68
CA ALA A 247 49.23 -79.56 79.17
C ALA A 247 49.59 -79.50 77.67
N SER A 248 50.45 -80.40 77.19
CA SER A 248 50.86 -80.47 75.78
C SER A 248 49.73 -80.92 74.83
N GLN A 249 48.84 -81.80 75.30
CA GLN A 249 47.67 -82.28 74.57
C GLN A 249 46.57 -81.21 74.50
N GLY A 250 46.30 -80.48 75.60
CA GLY A 250 45.28 -79.42 75.65
C GLY A 250 45.55 -78.24 74.70
N LYS A 251 46.82 -77.85 74.51
CA LYS A 251 47.21 -76.76 73.61
C LYS A 251 46.96 -77.10 72.13
N LYS A 252 47.06 -78.38 71.75
CA LYS A 252 46.77 -78.84 70.38
C LYS A 252 45.27 -78.81 70.07
N ILE A 253 44.43 -79.11 71.05
CA ILE A 253 42.95 -79.12 70.91
C ILE A 253 42.39 -77.68 70.81
N ALA A 254 42.94 -76.72 71.58
CA ALA A 254 42.49 -75.33 71.52
C ALA A 254 42.78 -74.66 70.15
N ASN A 255 43.92 -74.99 69.54
CA ASN A 255 44.30 -74.46 68.24
C ASN A 255 43.42 -75.00 67.10
N SER A 256 43.01 -76.28 67.15
CA SER A 256 42.10 -76.87 66.17
C SER A 256 40.67 -76.33 66.29
N ASP A 257 40.17 -76.08 67.52
CA ASP A 257 38.84 -75.48 67.74
C ASP A 257 38.75 -74.02 67.23
N GLY A 258 39.80 -73.22 67.43
CA GLY A 258 39.87 -71.85 66.90
C GLY A 258 39.89 -71.76 65.36
N MET A 259 40.43 -72.78 64.69
CA MET A 259 40.39 -72.87 63.22
C MET A 259 38.99 -73.28 62.73
N LEU A 260 38.34 -74.22 63.42
CA LEU A 260 36.99 -74.68 63.12
C LEU A 260 35.93 -73.56 63.22
N LYS A 261 36.05 -72.68 64.23
CA LYS A 261 35.16 -71.51 64.39
C LYS A 261 35.30 -70.49 63.25
N ARG A 262 36.53 -70.20 62.79
CA ARG A 262 36.76 -69.27 61.67
C ARG A 262 36.16 -69.79 60.36
N LEU A 263 36.38 -71.07 60.05
CA LEU A 263 35.85 -71.69 58.84
C LEU A 263 34.31 -71.74 58.83
N ARG A 264 33.65 -71.90 59.99
CA ARG A 264 32.18 -71.82 60.09
C ARG A 264 31.63 -70.40 59.86
N VAL A 265 32.33 -69.37 60.31
CA VAL A 265 31.94 -67.97 60.07
C VAL A 265 32.07 -67.61 58.58
N GLU A 266 33.14 -68.06 57.92
CA GLU A 266 33.33 -67.85 56.47
C GLU A 266 32.29 -68.62 55.63
N LEU A 267 31.93 -69.84 56.03
CA LEU A 267 30.89 -70.63 55.36
C LEU A 267 29.51 -69.95 55.50
N ASN A 268 29.15 -69.48 56.69
CA ASN A 268 27.89 -68.75 56.92
C ASN A 268 27.83 -67.42 56.14
N ALA A 269 28.95 -66.73 55.97
CA ALA A 269 29.02 -65.51 55.15
C ALA A 269 28.84 -65.80 53.64
N TYR A 270 29.24 -66.99 53.18
CA TYR A 270 29.00 -67.44 51.80
C TYR A 270 27.57 -67.95 51.58
N GLU A 271 27.02 -68.74 52.52
CA GLU A 271 25.67 -69.34 52.42
C GLU A 271 24.55 -68.31 52.62
N SER A 272 24.77 -67.25 53.42
CA SER A 272 23.77 -66.20 53.66
C SER A 272 23.49 -65.27 52.46
N GLY A 273 24.25 -65.40 51.36
CA GLY A 273 23.99 -64.68 50.11
C GLY A 273 24.10 -63.14 50.21
N THR A 274 24.69 -62.61 51.29
CA THR A 274 24.86 -61.18 51.55
C THR A 274 25.69 -60.47 50.47
N LYS A 275 26.69 -61.15 49.91
CA LYS A 275 27.45 -60.65 48.74
C LYS A 275 26.60 -60.55 47.45
N GLN A 276 25.52 -61.33 47.33
CA GLN A 276 24.64 -61.35 46.15
C GLN A 276 23.43 -60.41 46.28
N ALA A 277 23.10 -59.96 47.50
CA ALA A 277 21.98 -59.04 47.75
C ALA A 277 22.17 -57.67 47.06
N VAL A 278 23.40 -57.13 47.08
CA VAL A 278 23.73 -55.84 46.43
C VAL A 278 23.53 -55.90 44.91
N PHE A 279 23.87 -57.02 44.27
CA PHE A 279 23.67 -57.19 42.83
C PHE A 279 22.19 -57.31 42.45
N ARG A 280 21.37 -57.95 43.30
CA ARG A 280 19.91 -58.02 43.10
C ARG A 280 19.27 -56.63 43.21
N GLU A 281 19.62 -55.88 44.25
CA GLU A 281 19.10 -54.52 44.48
C GLU A 281 19.47 -53.56 43.34
N ARG A 282 20.72 -53.63 42.86
CA ARG A 282 21.17 -52.82 41.70
C ARG A 282 20.40 -53.17 40.43
N ARG A 283 20.20 -54.46 40.15
CA ARG A 283 19.44 -54.93 39.00
C ARG A 283 17.98 -54.45 39.06
N ASP A 284 17.35 -54.55 40.22
CA ASP A 284 15.95 -54.19 40.38
C ASP A 284 15.76 -52.66 40.26
N ARG A 285 16.69 -51.84 40.80
CA ARG A 285 16.72 -50.39 40.55
C ARG A 285 16.83 -50.04 39.07
N HIS A 286 17.68 -50.73 38.30
CA HIS A 286 17.78 -50.51 36.85
C HIS A 286 16.50 -50.93 36.12
N ARG A 287 15.87 -52.03 36.52
CA ARG A 287 14.61 -52.50 35.95
C ARG A 287 13.48 -51.50 36.17
N ASP A 288 13.39 -50.94 37.37
CA ASP A 288 12.39 -49.91 37.70
C ASP A 288 12.63 -48.61 36.94
N ALA A 289 13.89 -48.19 36.78
CA ALA A 289 14.23 -47.03 35.97
C ALA A 289 13.84 -47.22 34.49
N CYS A 290 14.15 -48.38 33.90
CA CYS A 290 13.73 -48.71 32.54
C CYS A 290 12.21 -48.75 32.39
N PHE A 291 11.49 -49.30 33.38
CA PHE A 291 10.03 -49.33 33.37
C PHE A 291 9.43 -47.93 33.40
N ARG A 292 9.91 -47.05 34.29
CA ARG A 292 9.47 -45.65 34.36
C ARG A 292 9.72 -44.90 33.05
N LEU A 293 10.91 -45.07 32.47
CA LEU A 293 11.26 -44.42 31.19
C LEU A 293 10.33 -44.89 30.06
N LYS A 294 10.08 -46.20 29.97
CA LYS A 294 9.16 -46.77 28.98
C LYS A 294 7.74 -46.22 29.15
N HIS A 295 7.27 -46.11 30.39
CA HIS A 295 5.93 -45.58 30.68
C HIS A 295 5.81 -44.09 30.35
N GLN A 296 6.84 -43.29 30.65
CA GLN A 296 6.90 -41.88 30.25
C GLN A 296 6.89 -41.73 28.73
N MET A 297 7.63 -42.58 28.01
CA MET A 297 7.66 -42.55 26.55
C MET A 297 6.27 -42.82 25.94
N TYR A 298 5.56 -43.86 26.40
CA TYR A 298 4.20 -44.14 25.90
C TYR A 298 3.20 -43.04 26.23
N ASN A 299 3.26 -42.49 27.45
CA ASN A 299 2.37 -41.40 27.86
C ASN A 299 2.69 -40.10 27.09
N GLY A 300 3.98 -39.85 26.81
CA GLY A 300 4.44 -38.73 25.99
C GLY A 300 3.87 -38.81 24.58
N VAL A 301 4.04 -39.96 23.90
CA VAL A 301 3.49 -40.20 22.57
C VAL A 301 1.97 -39.98 22.53
N ALA A 302 1.22 -40.51 23.52
CA ALA A 302 -0.23 -40.31 23.58
C ALA A 302 -0.62 -38.83 23.79
N THR A 303 0.18 -38.07 24.53
CA THR A 303 -0.04 -36.63 24.75
C THR A 303 0.27 -35.83 23.49
N ASP A 304 1.36 -36.17 22.81
CA ASP A 304 1.77 -35.50 21.57
C ASP A 304 0.76 -35.73 20.45
N VAL A 305 0.21 -36.94 20.31
CA VAL A 305 -0.88 -37.23 19.37
C VAL A 305 -2.11 -36.35 19.64
N LYS A 306 -2.51 -36.18 20.91
CA LYS A 306 -3.64 -35.31 21.27
C LYS A 306 -3.36 -33.85 20.97
N ARG A 307 -2.15 -33.37 21.29
CA ARG A 307 -1.74 -31.98 21.01
C ARG A 307 -1.65 -31.70 19.52
N LEU A 308 -1.13 -32.64 18.74
CA LEU A 308 -1.07 -32.53 17.29
C LEU A 308 -2.47 -32.49 16.68
N ALA A 309 -3.39 -33.36 17.13
CA ALA A 309 -4.78 -33.34 16.68
C ALA A 309 -5.48 -32.00 16.98
N LEU A 310 -5.24 -31.43 18.17
CA LEU A 310 -5.75 -30.11 18.53
C LEU A 310 -5.16 -29.01 17.62
N LEU A 311 -3.84 -29.05 17.39
CA LEU A 311 -3.15 -28.06 16.56
C LEU A 311 -3.67 -28.09 15.12
N VAL A 312 -3.81 -29.27 14.54
CA VAL A 312 -4.36 -29.46 13.19
C VAL A 312 -5.78 -28.89 13.12
N LYS A 313 -6.65 -29.24 14.07
CA LYS A 313 -8.02 -28.72 14.10
C LYS A 313 -8.07 -27.20 14.18
N VAL A 314 -7.29 -26.59 15.09
CA VAL A 314 -7.26 -25.13 15.23
C VAL A 314 -6.69 -24.47 13.97
N SER A 315 -5.67 -25.07 13.36
CA SER A 315 -5.12 -24.60 12.08
C SER A 315 -6.20 -24.62 10.98
N ASP A 316 -6.89 -25.74 10.81
CA ASP A 316 -7.95 -25.88 9.81
C ASP A 316 -9.09 -24.89 10.05
N ASP A 317 -9.55 -24.72 11.31
CA ASP A 317 -10.57 -23.75 11.69
C ASP A 317 -10.13 -22.31 11.35
N THR A 318 -8.86 -21.97 11.59
CA THR A 318 -8.32 -20.64 11.25
C THR A 318 -8.20 -20.42 9.74
N VAL A 319 -7.80 -21.44 8.99
CA VAL A 319 -7.73 -21.38 7.52
C VAL A 319 -9.13 -21.19 6.94
N GLU A 320 -10.12 -21.97 7.38
CA GLU A 320 -11.50 -21.85 6.92
C GLU A 320 -12.08 -20.46 7.21
N TRP A 321 -11.77 -19.89 8.39
CA TRP A 321 -12.19 -18.53 8.73
C TRP A 321 -11.53 -17.47 7.83
N LEU A 322 -10.23 -17.61 7.55
CA LEU A 322 -9.48 -16.71 6.67
C LEU A 322 -9.98 -16.79 5.22
N GLU A 323 -10.27 -17.99 4.72
CA GLU A 323 -10.85 -18.20 3.39
C GLU A 323 -12.22 -17.53 3.28
N LYS A 324 -13.11 -17.72 4.27
CA LYS A 324 -14.41 -17.03 4.31
C LYS A 324 -14.27 -15.50 4.39
N ALA A 325 -13.27 -14.99 5.10
CA ALA A 325 -13.00 -13.56 5.15
C ALA A 325 -12.49 -13.03 3.79
N PHE A 326 -11.61 -13.79 3.13
CA PHE A 326 -11.11 -13.49 1.79
C PHE A 326 -12.25 -13.46 0.76
N GLU A 327 -13.15 -14.44 0.77
CA GLU A 327 -14.32 -14.46 -0.13
C GLU A 327 -15.21 -13.22 0.03
N LYS A 328 -15.39 -12.73 1.27
CA LYS A 328 -16.14 -11.50 1.53
C LYS A 328 -15.42 -10.28 0.95
N VAL A 329 -14.10 -10.18 1.14
CA VAL A 329 -13.28 -9.09 0.59
C VAL A 329 -13.29 -9.12 -0.93
N ASP A 330 -13.11 -10.28 -1.56
CA ASP A 330 -13.15 -10.45 -3.01
C ASP A 330 -14.53 -10.04 -3.57
N ARG A 331 -15.62 -10.45 -2.90
CA ARG A 331 -16.98 -10.01 -3.28
C ARG A 331 -17.15 -8.49 -3.19
N ILE A 332 -16.62 -7.85 -2.14
CA ILE A 332 -16.65 -6.39 -1.98
C ILE A 332 -15.83 -5.71 -3.09
N LEU A 333 -14.63 -6.21 -3.40
CA LEU A 333 -13.76 -5.66 -4.45
C LEU A 333 -14.39 -5.81 -5.84
N ARG A 334 -14.96 -6.98 -6.16
CA ARG A 334 -15.70 -7.19 -7.40
C ARG A 334 -16.89 -6.24 -7.52
N MET A 335 -17.66 -6.06 -6.44
CA MET A 335 -18.78 -5.11 -6.42
C MET A 335 -18.29 -3.67 -6.61
N ALA A 336 -17.22 -3.27 -5.92
CA ALA A 336 -16.62 -1.94 -6.07
C ALA A 336 -16.11 -1.70 -7.50
N ALA A 337 -15.49 -2.70 -8.14
CA ALA A 337 -15.05 -2.62 -9.52
C ALA A 337 -16.23 -2.51 -10.52
N LEU A 338 -17.32 -3.23 -10.28
CA LEU A 338 -18.56 -3.10 -11.06
C LEU A 338 -19.19 -1.71 -10.89
N CYS A 339 -19.34 -1.23 -9.65
CA CYS A 339 -19.86 0.10 -9.36
C CYS A 339 -19.00 1.20 -10.02
N ARG A 340 -17.66 1.05 -9.99
CA ARG A 340 -16.72 2.00 -10.61
C ARG A 340 -16.93 2.15 -12.11
N LYS A 341 -17.52 1.19 -12.83
CA LYS A 341 -17.84 1.35 -14.26
C LYS A 341 -18.83 2.47 -14.52
N PHE A 342 -19.81 2.65 -13.61
CA PHE A 342 -20.88 3.63 -13.72
C PHE A 342 -20.51 5.02 -13.16
N GLU A 343 -19.29 5.19 -12.65
CA GLU A 343 -18.79 6.50 -12.23
C GLU A 343 -18.32 7.34 -13.40
N THR A 344 -18.59 8.64 -13.30
CA THR A 344 -18.07 9.65 -14.22
C THR A 344 -16.55 9.74 -14.15
N GLN A 345 -15.88 10.20 -15.22
CA GLN A 345 -14.43 10.38 -15.20
C GLN A 345 -13.99 11.32 -14.06
N ARG A 346 -14.78 12.37 -13.79
CA ARG A 346 -14.55 13.30 -12.68
C ARG A 346 -14.55 12.60 -11.32
N GLU A 347 -15.47 11.67 -11.09
CA GLU A 347 -15.54 10.89 -9.84
C GLU A 347 -14.45 9.81 -9.77
N LYS A 348 -13.98 9.28 -10.90
CA LYS A 348 -12.85 8.33 -10.94
C LYS A 348 -11.53 8.98 -10.57
N VAL A 349 -11.33 10.24 -10.99
CA VAL A 349 -10.12 11.04 -10.72
C VAL A 349 -10.18 11.73 -9.35
N LEU A 350 -11.36 12.23 -8.95
CA LEU A 350 -11.62 12.80 -7.62
C LEU A 350 -12.82 12.12 -6.92
N PRO A 351 -12.62 10.91 -6.36
CA PRO A 351 -13.69 10.15 -5.69
C PRO A 351 -14.30 10.84 -4.46
N PHE A 352 -13.58 11.81 -3.89
CA PHE A 352 -13.96 12.52 -2.66
C PHE A 352 -14.23 14.01 -2.88
N GLY A 353 -14.22 14.50 -4.14
CA GLY A 353 -14.49 15.90 -4.49
C GLY A 353 -13.31 16.86 -4.34
N SER A 354 -13.40 18.03 -4.99
CA SER A 354 -12.47 19.17 -4.81
C SER A 354 -12.92 20.13 -3.72
N ASP A 355 -14.19 20.05 -3.29
CA ASP A 355 -14.75 20.92 -2.26
C ASP A 355 -14.45 20.36 -0.87
N LEU A 356 -13.17 20.15 -0.61
CA LEU A 356 -12.68 20.20 0.75
C LEU A 356 -12.49 21.70 1.01
N PRO A 357 -13.17 22.34 1.99
CA PRO A 357 -12.70 23.62 2.48
C PRO A 357 -11.31 23.36 3.04
N HIS A 358 -10.28 23.66 2.24
CA HIS A 358 -8.94 23.91 2.74
C HIS A 358 -9.00 25.25 3.48
N SER A 359 -9.68 25.24 4.62
CA SER A 359 -9.33 26.15 5.68
C SER A 359 -7.94 25.71 6.14
N PRO A 360 -6.93 26.60 6.16
CA PRO A 360 -5.65 26.33 6.82
C PRO A 360 -5.84 26.13 8.33
N THR A 361 -7.06 26.23 8.85
CA THR A 361 -7.49 25.72 10.14
C THR A 361 -8.10 24.32 9.97
N ALA A 362 -7.32 23.36 9.46
CA ALA A 362 -7.44 22.00 9.96
C ALA A 362 -6.90 22.00 11.39
N SER A 363 -7.66 22.65 12.29
CA SER A 363 -7.69 22.22 13.68
C SER A 363 -7.81 20.72 13.63
N LYS A 364 -6.99 20.04 14.43
CA LYS A 364 -7.29 18.72 14.93
C LYS A 364 -8.81 18.66 15.16
N LEU A 365 -9.56 18.17 14.17
CA LEU A 365 -10.82 17.51 14.41
C LEU A 365 -10.34 16.24 15.08
N ASN A 366 -10.01 16.42 16.37
CA ASN A 366 -10.36 15.49 17.40
C ASN A 366 -11.63 14.84 16.88
N VAL A 367 -11.59 13.52 16.73
CA VAL A 367 -12.72 12.70 17.10
C VAL A 367 -13.29 13.40 18.33
N ARG A 368 -14.29 14.26 18.12
CA ARG A 368 -15.08 14.79 19.22
C ARG A 368 -15.56 13.48 19.78
N ARG A 369 -15.01 13.12 20.94
CA ARG A 369 -15.71 12.37 21.95
C ARG A 369 -17.04 13.10 22.11
N GLN A 370 -17.98 12.90 21.19
CA GLN A 370 -19.38 12.79 21.54
C GLN A 370 -19.37 11.53 22.39
N GLN A 371 -19.05 11.73 23.67
CA GLN A 371 -19.50 10.85 24.72
C GLN A 371 -21.03 10.96 24.65
N SER A 372 -21.62 10.21 23.72
CA SER A 372 -22.98 9.75 23.88
C SER A 372 -22.91 8.67 24.94
N ASP A 373 -23.69 8.80 26.00
CA ASP A 373 -23.76 7.81 27.08
C ASP A 373 -24.34 6.45 26.58
N ASP A 374 -24.84 6.41 25.35
CA ASP A 374 -25.30 5.20 24.67
C ASP A 374 -24.13 4.40 24.07
N SER A 375 -23.85 3.24 24.68
CA SER A 375 -22.84 2.28 24.21
C SER A 375 -23.08 1.78 22.78
N LEU A 376 -24.34 1.78 22.31
CA LEU A 376 -24.68 1.39 20.94
C LEU A 376 -24.25 2.46 19.92
N VAL A 377 -24.43 3.73 20.27
CA VAL A 377 -24.05 4.87 19.42
C VAL A 377 -22.54 4.97 19.33
N LEU A 378 -21.82 4.75 20.44
CA LEU A 378 -20.36 4.72 20.44
C LEU A 378 -19.80 3.59 19.56
N ASN A 379 -20.39 2.39 19.64
CA ASN A 379 -20.00 1.25 18.78
C ASN A 379 -20.34 1.47 17.31
N ALA A 380 -21.47 2.10 17.01
CA ALA A 380 -21.82 2.46 15.64
C ALA A 380 -20.87 3.51 15.08
N ILE A 381 -20.50 4.53 15.87
CA ILE A 381 -19.56 5.58 15.46
C ILE A 381 -18.16 5.01 15.22
N THR A 382 -17.65 4.16 16.12
CA THR A 382 -16.31 3.55 15.93
C THR A 382 -16.27 2.63 14.71
N THR A 383 -17.28 1.77 14.52
CA THR A 383 -17.35 0.86 13.36
C THR A 383 -17.57 1.55 12.01
N THR A 384 -18.23 2.72 11.99
CA THR A 384 -18.53 3.46 10.74
C THR A 384 -17.60 4.65 10.48
N SER A 385 -16.73 5.01 11.42
CA SER A 385 -15.78 6.13 11.30
C SER A 385 -14.86 6.05 10.07
N GLY A 386 -14.51 4.84 9.61
CA GLY A 386 -13.72 4.62 8.40
C GLY A 386 -14.51 4.77 7.08
N LEU A 387 -15.84 4.78 7.14
CA LEU A 387 -16.74 4.78 5.98
C LEU A 387 -17.27 6.17 5.61
N THR A 388 -16.95 7.23 6.36
CA THR A 388 -17.46 8.60 6.13
C THR A 388 -17.24 9.08 4.69
N ARG A 389 -16.08 8.76 4.10
CA ARG A 389 -15.76 9.12 2.71
C ARG A 389 -16.58 8.33 1.68
N LEU A 390 -16.89 7.07 1.97
CA LEU A 390 -17.79 6.26 1.14
C LEU A 390 -19.20 6.85 1.18
N TRP A 391 -19.68 7.22 2.37
CA TRP A 391 -20.99 7.85 2.54
C TRP A 391 -21.09 9.19 1.81
N HIS A 392 -20.06 10.04 1.87
CA HIS A 392 -20.02 11.27 1.07
C HIS A 392 -20.15 11.00 -0.44
N ARG A 393 -19.48 9.97 -0.95
CA ARG A 393 -19.58 9.57 -2.35
C ARG A 393 -20.97 9.04 -2.71
N ILE A 394 -21.58 8.24 -1.84
CA ILE A 394 -22.97 7.76 -2.01
C ILE A 394 -23.94 8.94 -2.02
N SER A 395 -23.84 9.86 -1.05
CA SER A 395 -24.70 11.04 -0.99
C SER A 395 -24.58 11.93 -2.22
N LYS A 396 -23.36 12.11 -2.75
CA LYS A 396 -23.15 12.85 -3.99
C LYS A 396 -23.82 12.18 -5.18
N ALA A 397 -23.68 10.86 -5.33
CA ALA A 397 -24.34 10.09 -6.37
C ALA A 397 -25.88 10.12 -6.24
N GLU A 398 -26.42 10.15 -5.02
CA GLU A 398 -27.85 10.35 -4.80
C GLU A 398 -28.32 11.74 -5.21
N LEU A 399 -27.55 12.79 -4.91
CA LEU A 399 -27.89 14.16 -5.30
C LEU A 399 -27.89 14.33 -6.82
N THR A 400 -26.89 13.79 -7.51
CA THR A 400 -26.84 13.81 -8.98
C THR A 400 -27.99 13.02 -9.58
N LYS A 401 -28.30 11.83 -9.04
CA LYS A 401 -29.49 11.06 -9.43
C LYS A 401 -30.77 11.89 -9.29
N ARG A 402 -31.00 12.52 -8.13
CA ARG A 402 -32.20 13.35 -7.89
C ARG A 402 -32.28 14.55 -8.83
N ALA A 403 -31.15 15.19 -9.15
CA ALA A 403 -31.10 16.29 -10.12
C ALA A 403 -31.50 15.80 -11.53
N LEU A 404 -30.96 14.68 -11.99
CA LEU A 404 -31.30 14.08 -13.28
C LEU A 404 -32.78 13.68 -13.36
N TYR A 405 -33.36 13.13 -12.28
CA TYR A 405 -34.80 12.82 -12.24
C TYR A 405 -35.66 14.07 -12.38
N ARG A 406 -35.26 15.19 -11.74
CA ARG A 406 -35.96 16.47 -11.86
C ARG A 406 -35.88 17.02 -13.28
N GLU A 407 -34.71 17.00 -13.90
CA GLU A 407 -34.55 17.43 -15.30
C GLU A 407 -35.37 16.58 -16.25
N LYS A 408 -35.35 15.25 -16.09
CA LYS A 408 -36.18 14.34 -16.87
C LYS A 408 -37.66 14.71 -16.78
N GLN A 409 -38.18 14.96 -15.57
CA GLN A 409 -39.58 15.35 -15.39
C GLN A 409 -39.92 16.67 -16.08
N LEU A 410 -39.02 17.67 -16.03
CA LEU A 410 -39.21 18.94 -16.72
C LEU A 410 -39.23 18.74 -18.24
N LEU A 411 -38.28 17.97 -18.79
CA LEU A 411 -38.22 17.66 -20.22
C LEU A 411 -39.43 16.86 -20.69
N GLU A 412 -39.95 15.93 -19.88
CA GLU A 412 -41.18 15.20 -20.17
C GLU A 412 -42.40 16.14 -20.21
N GLN A 413 -42.48 17.11 -19.30
CA GLN A 413 -43.54 18.14 -19.31
C GLN A 413 -43.44 19.08 -20.52
N GLU A 414 -42.23 19.55 -20.85
CA GLU A 414 -41.98 20.37 -22.04
C GLU A 414 -42.30 19.61 -23.32
N ASN A 415 -41.89 18.35 -23.42
CA ASN A 415 -42.19 17.51 -24.57
C ASN A 415 -43.71 17.24 -24.68
N ALA A 416 -44.40 17.00 -23.57
CA ALA A 416 -45.86 16.87 -23.56
C ALA A 416 -46.56 18.17 -24.03
N LEU A 417 -46.06 19.33 -23.60
CA LEU A 417 -46.53 20.65 -24.06
C LEU A 417 -46.27 20.86 -25.56
N ILE A 418 -45.10 20.47 -26.06
CA ILE A 418 -44.77 20.54 -27.49
C ILE A 418 -45.67 19.62 -28.30
N LEU A 419 -45.86 18.37 -27.86
CA LEU A 419 -46.76 17.41 -28.50
C LEU A 419 -48.20 17.91 -28.53
N SER A 420 -48.67 18.50 -27.42
CA SER A 420 -49.99 19.15 -27.35
C SER A 420 -50.11 20.32 -28.33
N LYS A 421 -49.12 21.21 -28.42
CA LYS A 421 -49.09 22.31 -29.39
C LYS A 421 -49.04 21.83 -30.85
N ILE A 422 -48.29 20.76 -31.12
CA ILE A 422 -48.26 20.12 -32.45
C ILE A 422 -49.62 19.52 -32.79
N GLN A 423 -50.30 18.93 -31.81
CA GLN A 423 -51.64 18.38 -31.98
C GLN A 423 -52.68 19.49 -32.23
N GLU A 424 -52.64 20.60 -31.49
CA GLU A 424 -53.45 21.80 -31.74
C GLU A 424 -53.19 22.41 -33.13
N TYR A 425 -51.94 22.41 -33.58
CA TYR A 425 -51.56 22.85 -34.93
C TYR A 425 -52.14 21.93 -36.01
N LYS A 426 -52.11 20.61 -35.80
CA LYS A 426 -52.73 19.61 -36.70
C LYS A 426 -54.26 19.69 -36.71
N GLU A 427 -54.88 20.02 -35.57
CA GLU A 427 -56.33 20.20 -35.42
C GLU A 427 -56.83 21.59 -35.89
N LYS A 428 -55.96 22.47 -36.41
CA LYS A 428 -56.27 23.83 -36.91
C LYS A 428 -57.01 24.72 -35.89
N LYS A 429 -56.76 24.57 -34.60
CA LYS A 429 -57.38 25.40 -33.53
C LYS A 429 -56.45 26.49 -32.97
N MET A 430 -55.70 27.17 -33.83
CA MET A 430 -54.99 28.41 -33.48
C MET A 430 -55.47 29.56 -34.35
N LYS A 431 -56.14 30.55 -33.73
CA LYS A 431 -56.33 31.87 -34.33
C LYS A 431 -54.97 32.57 -34.30
N ILE A 432 -54.35 32.71 -35.47
CA ILE A 432 -53.18 33.57 -35.65
C ILE A 432 -53.66 35.02 -35.51
N ASP A 433 -53.22 35.73 -34.48
CA ASP A 433 -53.41 37.18 -34.36
C ASP A 433 -52.33 37.88 -35.22
N PRO A 434 -52.68 38.55 -36.33
CA PRO A 434 -51.70 39.08 -37.28
C PRO A 434 -51.29 40.51 -36.90
N LYS A 435 -50.80 40.76 -35.68
CA LYS A 435 -50.18 42.05 -35.32
C LYS A 435 -49.09 41.91 -34.25
N LYS A 436 -47.89 41.49 -34.67
CA LYS A 436 -46.61 42.07 -34.22
C LYS A 436 -45.46 41.49 -35.03
N CYS A 437 -45.10 42.22 -36.09
CA CYS A 437 -43.84 42.04 -36.80
C CYS A 437 -42.73 42.64 -35.93
N ILE A 438 -41.66 41.87 -35.68
CA ILE A 438 -40.47 42.33 -34.94
C ILE A 438 -39.54 43.04 -35.93
N CYS A 439 -39.88 44.28 -36.26
CA CYS A 439 -38.96 45.22 -36.88
C CYS A 439 -39.31 46.65 -36.47
N THR A 440 -39.08 46.95 -35.19
CA THR A 440 -38.89 48.31 -34.66
C THR A 440 -38.15 48.21 -33.33
N LYS A 441 -37.22 49.15 -33.10
CA LYS A 441 -36.40 49.28 -31.88
C LYS A 441 -37.29 49.26 -30.63
N PRO A 442 -36.86 48.68 -29.50
CA PRO A 442 -37.59 48.87 -28.26
C PRO A 442 -37.21 50.23 -27.66
N ASP A 443 -38.20 51.10 -27.54
CA ASP A 443 -38.18 52.16 -26.55
C ASP A 443 -38.20 51.55 -25.16
N THR A 444 -37.49 52.25 -24.29
CA THR A 444 -37.21 51.99 -22.89
C THR A 444 -38.47 51.76 -22.06
N GLU A 445 -38.30 51.04 -20.95
CA GLU A 445 -39.26 50.80 -19.85
C GLU A 445 -40.02 49.47 -19.88
N GLN A 446 -39.30 48.39 -19.56
CA GLN A 446 -39.76 47.39 -18.58
C GLN A 446 -38.55 46.56 -18.13
N ARG A 447 -37.95 46.94 -17.00
CA ARG A 447 -37.03 46.08 -16.25
C ARG A 447 -37.84 44.94 -15.64
N VAL A 448 -38.05 43.87 -16.40
CA VAL A 448 -38.28 42.55 -15.83
C VAL A 448 -36.92 41.88 -15.81
N ILE A 449 -36.45 41.58 -14.60
CA ILE A 449 -35.22 40.83 -14.35
C ILE A 449 -35.47 39.41 -14.88
N LEU A 450 -35.20 39.20 -16.16
CA LEU A 450 -34.85 37.89 -16.70
C LEU A 450 -33.44 37.60 -16.18
N GLN A 451 -33.37 37.08 -14.95
CA GLN A 451 -32.26 36.26 -14.54
C GLN A 451 -32.09 35.22 -15.65
N ARG A 452 -31.03 35.36 -16.46
CA ARG A 452 -30.42 34.22 -17.13
C ARG A 452 -30.12 33.23 -16.02
N SER A 453 -30.99 32.26 -15.83
CA SER A 453 -30.62 31.05 -15.15
C SER A 453 -29.53 30.44 -16.01
N GLU A 454 -28.28 30.65 -15.63
CA GLU A 454 -27.20 29.75 -15.97
C GLU A 454 -27.62 28.39 -15.42
N HIS A 455 -28.35 27.64 -16.25
CA HIS A 455 -28.57 26.23 -16.00
C HIS A 455 -27.20 25.58 -16.14
N PRO A 456 -26.68 24.91 -15.09
CA PRO A 456 -25.53 24.05 -15.26
C PRO A 456 -25.95 22.93 -16.20
N VAL A 457 -25.63 23.08 -17.49
CA VAL A 457 -25.72 22.00 -18.46
C VAL A 457 -24.79 20.89 -17.96
N ALA A 458 -25.32 19.67 -17.84
CA ALA A 458 -24.51 18.49 -17.63
C ALA A 458 -23.56 18.35 -18.83
N ILE A 459 -22.30 18.76 -18.64
CA ILE A 459 -21.22 18.54 -19.61
C ILE A 459 -20.83 17.06 -19.54
N ASP A 460 -21.11 16.37 -20.65
CA ASP A 460 -20.62 15.09 -21.14
C ASP A 460 -20.65 13.86 -20.21
N GLY A 461 -21.75 13.12 -20.36
CA GLY A 461 -21.73 11.66 -20.40
C GLY A 461 -21.32 11.17 -21.80
N GLY A 462 -20.01 11.16 -22.08
CA GLY A 462 -19.46 10.52 -23.28
C GLY A 462 -19.44 8.99 -23.10
N LEU A 463 -20.46 8.32 -23.63
CA LEU A 463 -20.46 6.87 -23.82
C LEU A 463 -20.13 6.62 -25.31
N GLU A 464 -18.85 6.72 -25.67
CA GLU A 464 -18.38 6.24 -26.96
C GLU A 464 -18.24 4.72 -26.91
N VAL A 465 -19.26 4.02 -27.44
CA VAL A 465 -19.11 2.65 -27.91
C VAL A 465 -19.72 2.58 -29.30
N THR A 466 -18.91 2.85 -30.33
CA THR A 466 -19.08 2.24 -31.66
C THR A 466 -17.82 2.40 -32.50
N LYS A 467 -17.05 1.32 -32.64
CA LYS A 467 -16.76 0.63 -33.92
C LYS A 467 -15.50 -0.23 -33.77
N LEU A 468 -15.65 -1.53 -33.98
CA LEU A 468 -14.83 -2.31 -34.90
C LEU A 468 -15.44 -3.70 -35.05
N GLU A 469 -16.41 -3.82 -35.96
CA GLU A 469 -16.55 -5.03 -36.75
C GLU A 469 -15.45 -5.00 -37.81
N ARG A 470 -14.47 -5.88 -37.68
CA ARG A 470 -13.77 -6.48 -38.82
C ARG A 470 -13.77 -7.97 -38.62
N HIS A 471 -14.57 -8.64 -39.44
CA HIS A 471 -14.39 -10.05 -39.76
C HIS A 471 -12.95 -10.25 -40.28
N SER A 472 -12.23 -11.18 -39.66
CA SER A 472 -11.47 -12.16 -40.44
C SER A 472 -11.18 -13.41 -39.61
N ARG A 473 -11.22 -14.53 -40.32
CA ARG A 473 -11.27 -15.92 -39.89
C ARG A 473 -9.97 -16.43 -39.26
N MET A 474 -10.13 -17.58 -38.59
CA MET A 474 -9.29 -18.79 -38.61
C MET A 474 -8.30 -19.06 -37.46
N ASN A 475 -8.51 -20.24 -36.85
CA ASN A 475 -7.61 -21.21 -36.21
C ASN A 475 -6.88 -20.72 -34.93
N ILE A 476 -6.95 -21.34 -33.76
CA ILE A 476 -7.08 -22.74 -33.30
C ILE A 476 -8.02 -22.78 -32.09
#